data_AF-A0A7R8YXC9-F1
#
_entry.id   AF-A0A7R8YXC9-F1
#
_cell.length_a   1.000
_cell.length_b   1.000
_cell.length_c   1.000
_cell.angle_alpha   90.00
_cell.angle_beta   90.00
_cell.angle_gamma   90.00
#
_symmetry.space_group_name_H-M   'P 1'
#
loop_
_entity.id
_entity.type
_entity.pdbx_description
1 polymer ?
#
loop_
_entity_poly.entity_id
_entity_poly.type
_entity_poly.pdbx_seq_one_letter_code
_entity_poly.pdbx_strand_id
1 'polypeptide(L)'
;MKFLGERILCYDSDDGPKTYTTTCGVPQGSVLGPLLWIIMYDGILKLQLPKGVTIIGFADDIGVTIVAQDIDEIEVLTNEAIFEIRSWVEEAGLTLAKDKTEVVLITKRRKQTSVKVRIGEHIIQSQPTLKYLGVMVDQRLKFKSHLENLPTKASGLATLLARMLPNIGGPRQSRRLLISRVVSSILLYAAPVWASSLKVEADRRKIAAPYRLSALRTSCAYRTTSDEAACVKAGMIPIGILVNEGRRLYDPLYEIGESYANRRQLARSDSILEWQKRWDDSLKGRWTHRIISDVSKWIKRRHGEVSYHLTQFLSGHGGYRAYLYRFGRDDSPYCPTCVMIPEDAEHVVFNCPRFVAHRAEAEINTEARLTPENVADHMLASETSWRAVEKLMKAIHNLLRREELRRKVTNNDRSRS
;
A
#
# COMPACT_ATOMS: atom_id res chain seq x y z
N MET A 1 3.05 34.50 39.42
CA MET A 1 3.92 33.31 39.52
C MET A 1 3.95 32.67 38.13
N LYS A 2 5.07 32.69 37.39
CA LYS A 2 5.15 32.03 36.08
C LYS A 2 5.26 30.53 36.32
N PHE A 3 4.21 29.77 36.03
CA PHE A 3 4.26 28.31 36.00
C PHE A 3 5.42 27.88 35.08
N LEU A 4 6.33 27.02 35.57
CA LEU A 4 7.55 26.58 34.87
C LEU A 4 8.65 27.65 34.63
N GLY A 5 8.67 28.75 35.40
CA GLY A 5 9.68 29.82 35.25
C GLY A 5 11.11 29.47 35.68
N GLU A 6 11.29 28.49 36.57
CA GLU A 6 12.60 28.06 37.11
C GLU A 6 12.78 26.56 36.89
N ARG A 7 13.24 26.18 35.70
CA ARG A 7 13.42 24.76 35.33
C ARG A 7 14.88 24.42 35.15
N ILE A 8 15.29 23.35 35.79
CA ILE A 8 16.63 22.77 35.66
C ILE A 8 16.47 21.34 35.12
N LEU A 9 17.10 21.05 34.00
CA LEU A 9 17.22 19.71 33.44
C LEU A 9 18.41 19.01 34.10
N CYS A 10 18.17 17.91 34.79
CA CYS A 10 19.22 17.04 35.32
C CYS A 10 19.35 15.81 34.41
N TYR A 11 20.56 15.49 33.95
CA TYR A 11 20.82 14.30 33.15
C TYR A 11 22.19 13.70 33.47
N ASP A 12 22.33 12.38 33.36
CA ASP A 12 23.59 11.69 33.56
C ASP A 12 24.43 11.71 32.26
N SER A 13 25.70 12.05 32.39
CA SER A 13 26.69 11.98 31.31
C SER A 13 27.84 11.04 31.69
N ASP A 14 28.72 10.72 30.74
CA ASP A 14 29.90 9.87 31.00
C ASP A 14 30.83 10.46 32.09
N ASP A 15 30.74 11.78 32.34
CA ASP A 15 31.48 12.50 33.40
C ASP A 15 30.67 12.67 34.71
N GLY A 16 29.51 12.03 34.82
CA GLY A 16 28.57 12.16 35.96
C GLY A 16 27.36 13.07 35.69
N PRO A 17 26.54 13.33 36.74
CA PRO A 17 25.30 14.10 36.63
C PRO A 17 25.57 15.57 36.31
N LYS A 18 24.94 16.06 35.24
CA LYS A 18 25.00 17.46 34.80
C LYS A 18 23.63 18.13 34.96
N THR A 19 23.65 19.43 35.25
CA THR A 19 22.44 20.27 35.35
C THR A 19 22.48 21.37 34.28
N TYR A 20 21.34 21.65 33.67
CA TYR A 20 21.20 22.69 32.66
C TYR A 20 19.94 23.51 32.91
N THR A 21 20.10 24.83 33.09
CA THR A 21 18.96 25.73 33.29
C THR A 21 18.21 25.92 31.98
N THR A 22 16.98 25.43 31.92
CA THR A 22 16.07 25.58 30.79
C THR A 22 15.23 26.84 30.93
N THR A 23 15.52 27.85 30.10
CA THR A 23 14.80 29.12 30.07
C THR A 23 13.52 29.08 29.24
N CYS A 24 13.41 28.16 28.27
CA CYS A 24 12.24 28.00 27.39
C CYS A 24 12.12 26.56 26.85
N GLY A 25 10.98 26.23 26.24
CA GLY A 25 10.73 24.96 25.55
C GLY A 25 10.41 23.78 26.47
N VAL A 26 10.10 22.62 25.89
CA VAL A 26 9.95 21.34 26.58
C VAL A 26 11.10 20.41 26.15
N PRO A 27 11.70 19.61 27.05
CA PRO A 27 12.81 18.74 26.66
C PRO A 27 12.37 17.73 25.59
N GLN A 28 13.10 17.65 24.48
CA GLN A 28 12.81 16.69 23.43
C GLN A 28 12.98 15.27 23.98
N GLY A 29 12.01 14.39 23.73
CA GLY A 29 11.98 13.04 24.28
C GLY A 29 11.38 12.93 25.69
N SER A 30 11.02 14.06 26.33
CA SER A 30 10.26 14.01 27.58
C SER A 30 8.84 13.49 27.36
N VAL A 31 8.35 12.68 28.30
CA VAL A 31 7.00 12.08 28.24
C VAL A 31 5.91 13.15 28.22
N LEU A 32 6.06 14.21 29.02
CA LEU A 32 5.06 15.28 29.13
C LEU A 32 5.25 16.40 28.10
N GLY A 33 6.38 16.44 27.39
CA GLY A 33 6.69 17.53 26.47
C GLY A 33 5.60 17.79 25.42
N PRO A 34 5.17 16.78 24.65
CA PRO A 34 4.10 16.94 23.67
C PRO A 34 2.78 17.44 24.27
N LEU A 35 2.40 16.94 25.46
CA LEU A 35 1.16 17.34 26.12
C LEU A 35 1.22 18.81 26.56
N LEU A 36 2.30 19.21 27.22
CA LEU A 36 2.50 20.59 27.66
C LEU A 36 2.57 21.55 26.47
N TRP A 37 3.19 21.14 25.37
CA TRP A 37 3.17 21.88 24.11
C TRP A 37 1.75 22.06 23.61
N ILE A 38 0.97 20.98 23.49
CA ILE A 38 -0.42 21.05 23.00
C ILE A 38 -1.29 21.94 23.89
N ILE A 39 -1.18 21.84 25.22
CA ILE A 39 -1.97 22.67 26.15
C ILE A 39 -1.71 24.17 25.93
N MET A 40 -0.44 24.55 25.75
CA MET A 40 -0.06 25.93 25.46
C MET A 40 -0.50 26.32 24.03
N TYR A 41 -0.25 25.45 23.05
CA TYR A 41 -0.52 25.71 21.64
C TYR A 41 -2.02 25.78 21.33
N ASP A 42 -2.87 25.09 22.09
CA ASP A 42 -4.34 25.11 21.96
C ASP A 42 -4.94 26.53 22.05
N GLY A 43 -4.23 27.47 22.68
CA GLY A 43 -4.62 28.88 22.70
C GLY A 43 -4.78 29.48 21.30
N ILE A 44 -3.94 29.09 20.33
CA ILE A 44 -4.01 29.63 18.95
C ILE A 44 -5.26 29.17 18.21
N LEU A 45 -5.80 28.00 18.56
CA LEU A 45 -7.00 27.43 17.94
C LEU A 45 -8.27 28.10 18.45
N LYS A 46 -8.17 28.87 19.54
CA LYS A 46 -9.28 29.57 20.21
C LYS A 46 -9.33 31.06 19.87
N LEU A 47 -8.46 31.54 18.99
CA LEU A 47 -8.47 32.92 18.53
C LEU A 47 -9.83 33.29 17.94
N GLN A 48 -10.30 34.48 18.27
CA GLN A 48 -11.50 35.05 17.66
C GLN A 48 -11.11 35.62 16.31
N LEU A 49 -11.56 34.97 15.24
CA LEU A 49 -11.21 35.33 13.87
C LEU A 49 -12.43 35.83 13.11
N PRO A 50 -12.23 36.64 12.07
CA PRO A 50 -13.31 37.08 11.19
C PRO A 50 -14.09 35.90 10.61
N LYS A 51 -15.37 36.15 10.30
CA LYS A 51 -16.22 35.17 9.63
C LYS A 51 -15.59 34.78 8.29
N GLY A 52 -15.52 33.48 8.01
CA GLY A 52 -14.89 32.94 6.79
C GLY A 52 -13.43 32.52 6.97
N VAL A 53 -12.81 32.81 8.13
CA VAL A 53 -11.50 32.29 8.52
C VAL A 53 -11.66 31.10 9.46
N THR A 54 -10.88 30.05 9.27
CA THR A 54 -10.83 28.90 10.17
C THR A 54 -9.39 28.44 10.35
N ILE A 55 -8.98 28.21 11.60
CA ILE A 55 -7.66 27.67 11.94
C ILE A 55 -7.80 26.18 12.25
N ILE A 56 -6.84 25.40 11.76
CA ILE A 56 -6.67 23.98 12.05
C ILE A 56 -5.21 23.77 12.44
N GLY A 57 -4.95 23.13 13.57
CA GLY A 57 -3.60 22.85 14.03
C GLY A 57 -3.34 21.36 14.22
N PHE A 58 -2.10 20.93 13.97
CA PHE A 58 -1.59 19.62 14.33
C PHE A 58 -0.14 19.75 14.81
N ALA A 59 0.10 19.45 16.08
CA ALA A 59 1.39 19.69 16.74
C ALA A 59 1.83 21.16 16.59
N ASP A 60 2.87 21.43 15.79
CA ASP A 60 3.40 22.76 15.47
C ASP A 60 2.98 23.29 14.08
N ASP A 61 2.31 22.47 13.27
CA ASP A 61 1.79 22.86 11.96
C ASP A 61 0.41 23.52 12.09
N ILE A 62 0.25 24.71 11.52
CA ILE A 62 -1.02 25.42 11.39
C ILE A 62 -1.44 25.52 9.93
N GLY A 63 -2.71 25.18 9.66
CA GLY A 63 -3.41 25.49 8.43
C GLY A 63 -4.47 26.56 8.71
N VAL A 64 -4.50 27.60 7.87
CA VAL A 64 -5.54 28.63 7.89
C VAL A 64 -6.35 28.50 6.59
N THR A 65 -7.66 28.30 6.71
CA THR A 65 -8.57 28.29 5.57
C THR A 65 -9.38 29.57 5.56
N ILE A 66 -9.45 30.22 4.40
CA ILE A 66 -10.13 31.50 4.20
C ILE A 66 -11.08 31.34 3.02
N VAL A 67 -12.36 31.65 3.25
CA VAL A 67 -13.43 31.52 2.27
C VAL A 67 -14.12 32.87 2.10
N ALA A 68 -14.03 33.43 0.89
CA ALA A 68 -14.57 34.74 0.52
C ALA A 68 -15.06 34.72 -0.95
N GLN A 69 -15.83 35.73 -1.35
CA GLN A 69 -16.46 35.78 -2.69
C GLN A 69 -15.51 36.32 -3.77
N ASP A 70 -14.64 37.24 -3.40
CA ASP A 70 -13.65 37.86 -4.27
C ASP A 70 -12.24 37.86 -3.66
N ILE A 71 -11.26 38.31 -4.44
CA ILE A 71 -9.84 38.23 -4.07
C ILE A 71 -9.46 39.33 -3.08
N ASP A 72 -10.12 40.48 -3.17
CA ASP A 72 -9.81 41.63 -2.31
C ASP A 72 -10.28 41.33 -0.88
N GLU A 73 -11.45 40.71 -0.74
CA GLU A 73 -11.94 40.18 0.54
C GLU A 73 -11.02 39.10 1.12
N ILE A 74 -10.49 38.19 0.28
CA ILE A 74 -9.48 37.20 0.72
C ILE A 74 -8.26 37.91 1.29
N GLU A 75 -7.76 38.96 0.62
CA GLU A 75 -6.57 39.70 1.08
C GLU A 75 -6.82 40.38 2.44
N VAL A 76 -7.98 41.02 2.62
CA VAL A 76 -8.37 41.65 3.90
C VAL A 76 -8.45 40.60 5.02
N LEU A 77 -9.22 39.54 4.84
CA LEU A 77 -9.39 38.48 5.84
C LEU A 77 -8.07 37.78 6.17
N THR A 78 -7.19 37.63 5.18
CA THR A 78 -5.87 37.05 5.37
C THR A 78 -5.00 37.93 6.25
N ASN A 79 -4.96 39.24 5.99
CA ASN A 79 -4.18 40.19 6.78
C ASN A 79 -4.68 40.27 8.24
N GLU A 80 -6.00 40.29 8.44
CA GLU A 80 -6.60 40.26 9.79
C GLU A 80 -6.26 38.96 10.53
N ALA A 81 -6.41 37.81 9.88
CA ALA A 81 -6.09 36.51 10.48
C ALA A 81 -4.61 36.40 10.86
N ILE A 82 -3.70 36.83 9.97
CA ILE A 82 -2.26 36.83 10.24
C ILE A 82 -1.91 37.77 11.39
N PHE A 83 -2.57 38.92 11.49
CA PHE A 83 -2.34 39.85 12.59
C PHE A 83 -2.64 39.20 13.95
N GLU A 84 -3.82 38.61 14.10
CA GLU A 84 -4.23 37.92 15.33
C GLU A 84 -3.30 36.74 15.66
N ILE A 85 -2.99 35.90 14.65
CA ILE A 85 -2.07 34.77 14.81
C ILE A 85 -0.69 35.26 15.27
N ARG A 86 -0.17 36.33 14.67
CA ARG A 86 1.14 36.87 15.02
C ARG A 86 1.16 37.46 16.43
N SER A 87 0.14 38.22 16.81
CA SER A 87 0.04 38.77 18.17
C SER A 87 0.11 37.65 19.20
N TRP A 88 -0.69 36.60 18.98
CA TRP A 88 -0.69 35.45 19.89
C TRP A 88 0.64 34.70 19.91
N VAL A 89 1.26 34.45 18.74
CA VAL A 89 2.57 33.78 18.65
C VAL A 89 3.64 34.57 19.39
N GLU A 90 3.65 35.90 19.23
CA GLU A 90 4.60 36.79 19.90
C GLU A 90 4.34 36.85 21.42
N GLU A 91 3.09 36.92 21.86
CA GLU A 91 2.70 36.85 23.28
C GLU A 91 3.07 35.53 23.95
N ALA A 92 2.96 34.41 23.21
CA ALA A 92 3.38 33.09 23.65
C ALA A 92 4.91 32.91 23.67
N GLY A 93 5.68 33.90 23.23
CA GLY A 93 7.15 33.84 23.13
C GLY A 93 7.64 32.92 22.00
N LEU A 94 6.81 32.71 20.98
CA LEU A 94 7.11 31.91 19.80
C LEU A 94 7.47 32.81 18.62
N THR A 95 7.96 32.22 17.53
CA THR A 95 8.26 32.95 16.29
C THR A 95 7.65 32.23 15.11
N LEU A 96 6.89 32.98 14.29
CA LEU A 96 6.30 32.45 13.07
C LEU A 96 7.41 32.20 12.03
N ALA A 97 7.49 30.97 11.52
CA ALA A 97 8.44 30.61 10.47
C ALA A 97 7.96 31.13 9.09
N LYS A 98 8.17 32.42 8.85
CA LYS A 98 7.71 33.14 7.64
C LYS A 98 8.14 32.44 6.35
N ASP A 99 9.39 31.98 6.28
CA ASP A 99 9.96 31.31 5.10
C ASP A 99 9.36 29.92 4.81
N LYS A 100 8.70 29.31 5.80
CA LYS A 100 8.01 28.02 5.66
C LYS A 100 6.53 28.16 5.37
N THR A 101 6.00 29.39 5.36
CA THR A 101 4.57 29.61 5.13
C THR A 101 4.28 29.48 3.64
N GLU A 102 3.40 28.55 3.29
CA GLU A 102 2.96 28.31 1.92
C GLU A 102 1.50 28.74 1.75
N VAL A 103 1.15 29.27 0.59
CA VAL A 103 -0.23 29.70 0.26
C VAL A 103 -0.66 29.06 -1.05
N VAL A 104 -1.88 28.52 -1.08
CA VAL A 104 -2.53 28.02 -2.31
C VAL A 104 -3.88 28.70 -2.46
N LEU A 105 -4.15 29.25 -3.64
CA LEU A 105 -5.47 29.80 -3.97
C LEU A 105 -6.35 28.69 -4.57
N ILE A 106 -7.34 28.22 -3.83
CA ILE A 106 -8.31 27.25 -4.34
C ILE A 106 -9.44 28.00 -5.05
N THR A 107 -9.64 27.75 -6.34
CA THR A 107 -10.68 28.44 -7.11
C THR A 107 -11.25 27.59 -8.24
N LYS A 108 -12.51 27.85 -8.60
CA LYS A 108 -13.17 27.29 -9.79
C LYS A 108 -12.95 28.15 -11.04
N ARG A 109 -12.46 29.40 -10.91
CA ARG A 109 -12.21 30.30 -12.05
C ARG A 109 -11.19 29.70 -13.01
N ARG A 110 -11.42 29.74 -14.33
CA ARG A 110 -10.51 29.14 -15.33
C ARG A 110 -9.20 29.88 -15.47
N LYS A 111 -9.25 31.22 -15.41
CA LYS A 111 -8.06 32.07 -15.47
C LYS A 111 -7.14 31.78 -14.28
N GLN A 112 -5.87 31.54 -14.55
CA GLN A 112 -4.88 31.38 -13.50
C GLN A 112 -4.77 32.71 -12.75
N THR A 113 -5.06 32.66 -11.46
CA THR A 113 -5.05 33.82 -10.58
C THR A 113 -4.15 33.48 -9.41
N SER A 114 -3.40 34.46 -8.94
CA SER A 114 -2.54 34.34 -7.76
C SER A 114 -2.88 35.44 -6.78
N VAL A 115 -2.83 35.13 -5.50
CA VAL A 115 -2.92 36.12 -4.43
C VAL A 115 -1.53 36.36 -3.86
N LYS A 116 -1.30 37.59 -3.41
CA LYS A 116 -0.12 37.97 -2.64
C LYS A 116 -0.57 38.16 -1.21
N VAL A 117 0.11 37.49 -0.29
CA VAL A 117 -0.19 37.55 1.13
C VAL A 117 1.00 38.18 1.83
N ARG A 118 0.76 39.19 2.66
CA ARG A 118 1.81 39.88 3.39
C ARG A 118 1.87 39.37 4.83
N ILE A 119 3.02 38.80 5.21
CA ILE A 119 3.30 38.31 6.57
C ILE A 119 4.44 39.14 7.17
N GLY A 120 4.06 40.22 7.87
CA GLY A 120 5.00 41.24 8.33
C GLY A 120 5.64 41.95 7.13
N GLU A 121 6.95 41.80 6.96
CA GLU A 121 7.72 42.37 5.84
C GLU A 121 7.81 41.44 4.63
N HIS A 122 7.38 40.17 4.76
CA HIS A 122 7.52 39.17 3.71
C HIS A 122 6.24 39.12 2.85
N ILE A 123 6.39 39.09 1.53
CA ILE A 123 5.28 38.91 0.58
C ILE A 123 5.37 37.50 0.01
N ILE A 124 4.37 36.68 0.30
CA ILE A 124 4.26 35.31 -0.19
C ILE A 124 3.28 35.29 -1.35
N GLN A 125 3.76 34.86 -2.51
CA GLN A 125 2.91 34.63 -3.67
C GLN A 125 2.34 33.21 -3.63
N SER A 126 1.02 33.09 -3.81
CA SER A 126 0.34 31.79 -3.84
C SER A 126 0.90 30.88 -4.93
N GLN A 127 1.16 29.63 -4.58
CA GLN A 127 1.68 28.60 -5.49
C GLN A 127 0.55 27.72 -6.07
N PRO A 128 0.81 26.96 -7.15
CA PRO A 128 -0.14 25.99 -7.71
C PRO A 128 -0.44 24.81 -6.79
N THR A 129 0.47 24.50 -5.89
CA THR A 129 0.40 23.38 -4.95
C THR A 129 1.05 23.79 -3.65
N LEU A 130 0.53 23.30 -2.53
CA LEU A 130 1.20 23.35 -1.24
C LEU A 130 1.25 21.96 -0.60
N LYS A 131 2.16 21.78 0.36
CA LYS A 131 2.23 20.56 1.15
C LYS A 131 1.67 20.82 2.55
N TYR A 132 0.62 20.10 2.93
CA TYR A 132 0.05 20.14 4.28
C TYR A 132 -0.08 18.72 4.84
N LEU A 133 0.52 18.47 6.01
CA LEU A 133 0.57 17.16 6.67
C LEU A 133 0.92 16.04 5.68
N GLY A 134 1.95 16.25 4.85
CA GLY A 134 2.40 15.25 3.87
C GLY A 134 1.53 15.06 2.63
N VAL A 135 0.39 15.75 2.50
CA VAL A 135 -0.48 15.74 1.33
C VAL A 135 -0.20 16.95 0.44
N MET A 136 -0.09 16.74 -0.87
CA MET A 136 0.06 17.85 -1.82
C MET A 136 -1.32 18.30 -2.28
N VAL A 137 -1.74 19.49 -1.84
CA VAL A 137 -3.03 20.08 -2.18
C VAL A 137 -2.83 21.02 -3.38
N ASP A 138 -3.58 20.81 -4.46
CA ASP A 138 -3.53 21.69 -5.63
C ASP A 138 -4.73 22.64 -5.70
N GLN A 139 -4.58 23.74 -6.45
CA GLN A 139 -5.59 24.80 -6.61
C GLN A 139 -6.98 24.31 -7.06
N ARG A 140 -7.08 23.09 -7.61
CA ARG A 140 -8.32 22.51 -8.15
C ARG A 140 -8.82 21.33 -7.31
N LEU A 141 -8.15 21.00 -6.22
CA LEU A 141 -8.41 19.81 -5.41
C LEU A 141 -8.44 18.52 -6.25
N LYS A 142 -7.59 18.45 -7.28
CA LYS A 142 -7.41 17.25 -8.12
C LYS A 142 -6.31 16.33 -7.60
N PHE A 143 -5.53 16.78 -6.63
CA PHE A 143 -4.40 16.10 -6.01
C PHE A 143 -3.40 15.51 -7.01
N LYS A 144 -3.25 16.11 -8.21
CA LYS A 144 -2.47 15.51 -9.30
C LYS A 144 -1.01 15.31 -8.91
N SER A 145 -0.39 16.34 -8.33
CA SER A 145 0.98 16.27 -7.83
C SER A 145 1.14 15.21 -6.73
N HIS A 146 0.14 15.04 -5.86
CA HIS A 146 0.15 13.99 -4.83
C HIS A 146 0.16 12.59 -5.47
N LEU A 147 -0.75 12.34 -6.42
CA LEU A 147 -0.91 11.05 -7.10
C LEU A 147 0.28 10.71 -8.01
N GLU A 148 1.05 11.71 -8.46
CA GLU A 148 2.31 11.51 -9.21
C GLU A 148 3.48 11.16 -8.28
N ASN A 149 3.51 11.72 -7.08
CA ASN A 149 4.58 11.48 -6.10
C ASN A 149 4.41 10.17 -5.32
N LEU A 150 3.17 9.75 -5.04
CA LEU A 150 2.87 8.53 -4.28
C LEU A 150 3.51 7.26 -4.88
N PRO A 151 3.36 6.95 -6.20
CA PRO A 151 3.95 5.76 -6.80
C PRO A 151 5.47 5.77 -6.79
N THR A 152 6.10 6.93 -6.98
CA THR A 152 7.55 7.10 -6.96
C THR A 152 8.11 6.79 -5.56
N LYS A 153 7.50 7.36 -4.53
CA LYS A 153 7.87 7.10 -3.12
C LYS A 153 7.69 5.62 -2.75
N ALA A 154 6.55 5.03 -3.12
CA ALA A 154 6.26 3.63 -2.86
C ALA A 154 7.24 2.69 -3.58
N SER A 155 7.54 2.97 -4.86
CA SER A 155 8.47 2.16 -5.68
C SER A 155 9.90 2.22 -5.16
N GLY A 156 10.36 3.40 -4.71
CA GLY A 156 11.68 3.59 -4.13
C GLY A 156 11.91 2.66 -2.93
N LEU A 157 11.02 2.72 -1.93
CA LEU A 157 11.13 1.86 -0.74
C LEU A 157 10.90 0.37 -1.07
N ALA A 158 9.96 0.06 -1.95
CA ALA A 158 9.73 -1.32 -2.37
C ALA A 158 10.97 -1.95 -3.01
N THR A 159 11.72 -1.16 -3.79
CA THR A 159 12.96 -1.61 -4.44
C THR A 159 14.06 -1.88 -3.42
N LEU A 160 14.23 -1.00 -2.41
CA LEU A 160 15.20 -1.21 -1.34
C LEU A 160 14.90 -2.49 -0.55
N LEU A 161 13.64 -2.67 -0.13
CA LEU A 161 13.23 -3.87 0.60
C LEU A 161 13.35 -5.13 -0.25
N ALA A 162 13.03 -5.06 -1.54
CA ALA A 162 13.13 -6.21 -2.45
C ALA A 162 14.58 -6.71 -2.62
N ARG A 163 15.60 -5.86 -2.47
CA ARG A 163 17.01 -6.28 -2.51
C ARG A 163 17.37 -7.16 -1.31
N MET A 164 16.74 -6.94 -0.15
CA MET A 164 16.96 -7.73 1.06
C MET A 164 16.10 -9.01 1.11
N LEU A 165 15.12 -9.14 0.21
CA LEU A 165 14.09 -10.16 0.24
C LEU A 165 14.00 -10.90 -1.11
N PRO A 166 15.01 -11.68 -1.50
CA PRO A 166 15.01 -12.37 -2.79
C PRO A 166 13.86 -13.38 -2.91
N ASN A 167 13.35 -13.59 -4.13
CA ASN A 167 12.21 -14.50 -4.39
C ASN A 167 12.59 -15.99 -4.23
N ILE A 168 13.82 -16.36 -4.57
CA ILE A 168 14.35 -17.74 -4.52
C ILE A 168 15.42 -17.78 -3.44
N GLY A 169 15.35 -18.78 -2.55
CA GLY A 169 16.28 -18.90 -1.43
C GLY A 169 16.15 -17.81 -0.36
N GLY A 170 15.19 -16.88 -0.52
CA GLY A 170 14.95 -15.81 0.42
C GLY A 170 13.86 -16.09 1.44
N PRO A 171 13.47 -15.06 2.21
CA PRO A 171 12.48 -15.17 3.29
C PRO A 171 11.12 -15.66 2.82
N ARG A 172 10.28 -16.20 3.70
CA ARG A 172 8.94 -16.69 3.34
C ARG A 172 7.95 -15.54 3.07
N GLN A 173 6.73 -15.88 2.60
CA GLN A 173 5.69 -14.91 2.23
C GLN A 173 5.37 -13.97 3.41
N SER A 174 5.26 -14.50 4.63
CA SER A 174 4.95 -13.73 5.85
C SER A 174 5.93 -12.57 6.07
N ARG A 175 7.24 -12.80 5.86
CA ARG A 175 8.27 -11.76 5.95
C ARG A 175 8.20 -10.79 4.77
N ARG A 176 7.91 -11.29 3.57
CA ARG A 176 7.74 -10.44 2.36
C ARG A 176 6.47 -9.59 2.39
N LEU A 177 5.50 -9.86 3.27
CA LEU A 177 4.35 -8.98 3.49
C LEU A 177 4.79 -7.58 3.93
N LEU A 178 5.98 -7.42 4.53
CA LEU A 178 6.53 -6.12 4.88
C LEU A 178 6.58 -5.17 3.67
N ILE A 179 7.02 -5.66 2.49
CA ILE A 179 7.06 -4.87 1.25
C ILE A 179 5.66 -4.32 0.95
N SER A 180 4.67 -5.21 0.97
CA SER A 180 3.29 -4.86 0.66
C SER A 180 2.66 -3.95 1.70
N ARG A 181 2.97 -4.13 2.98
CA ARG A 181 2.51 -3.25 4.07
C ARG A 181 3.07 -1.83 3.94
N VAL A 182 4.36 -1.69 3.64
CA VAL A 182 5.01 -0.39 3.42
C VAL A 182 4.47 0.29 2.16
N VAL A 183 4.31 -0.45 1.07
CA VAL A 183 3.71 0.09 -0.15
C VAL A 183 2.27 0.53 0.09
N SER A 184 1.46 -0.29 0.78
CA SER A 184 0.07 0.04 1.11
C SER A 184 -0.02 1.28 2.00
N SER A 185 0.83 1.40 3.03
CA SER A 185 0.79 2.53 3.95
C SER A 185 1.12 3.85 3.26
N ILE A 186 2.04 3.83 2.29
CA ILE A 186 2.34 5.01 1.46
C ILE A 186 1.16 5.32 0.55
N LEU A 187 0.69 4.34 -0.23
CA LEU A 187 -0.32 4.57 -1.26
C LEU A 187 -1.71 4.88 -0.69
N LEU A 188 -2.01 4.50 0.56
CA LEU A 188 -3.29 4.77 1.22
C LEU A 188 -3.22 5.96 2.18
N TYR A 189 -2.06 6.61 2.32
CA TYR A 189 -1.90 7.76 3.19
C TYR A 189 -2.86 8.88 2.77
N ALA A 190 -3.72 9.32 3.71
CA ALA A 190 -4.76 10.31 3.47
C ALA A 190 -5.74 9.98 2.32
N ALA A 191 -5.89 8.69 1.96
CA ALA A 191 -6.78 8.24 0.89
C ALA A 191 -8.19 8.86 0.90
N PRO A 192 -8.89 9.00 2.06
CA PRO A 192 -10.22 9.62 2.08
C PRO A 192 -10.26 11.04 1.48
N VAL A 193 -9.17 11.79 1.57
CA VAL A 193 -9.07 13.18 1.10
C VAL A 193 -8.94 13.25 -0.43
N TRP A 194 -8.12 12.38 -1.03
CA TRP A 194 -7.81 12.44 -2.47
C TRP A 194 -8.50 11.35 -3.31
N ALA A 195 -9.16 10.36 -2.69
CA ALA A 195 -9.81 9.23 -3.39
C ALA A 195 -10.76 9.68 -4.51
N SER A 196 -11.48 10.77 -4.29
CA SER A 196 -12.42 11.36 -5.27
C SER A 196 -11.75 11.84 -6.56
N SER A 197 -10.41 12.00 -6.55
CA SER A 197 -9.62 12.37 -7.73
C SER A 197 -9.24 11.18 -8.61
N LEU A 198 -9.40 9.94 -8.13
CA LEU A 198 -9.22 8.72 -8.94
C LEU A 198 -10.41 8.41 -9.85
N LYS A 199 -10.91 9.42 -10.58
CA LYS A 199 -11.93 9.23 -11.62
C LYS A 199 -11.34 8.75 -12.93
N VAL A 200 -10.07 9.09 -13.17
CA VAL A 200 -9.37 8.81 -14.43
C VAL A 200 -8.62 7.47 -14.33
N GLU A 201 -8.85 6.60 -15.31
CA GLU A 201 -8.24 5.27 -15.38
C GLU A 201 -6.70 5.32 -15.40
N ALA A 202 -6.11 6.33 -16.03
CA ALA A 202 -4.65 6.54 -16.05
C ALA A 202 -4.06 6.71 -14.64
N ASP A 203 -4.71 7.48 -13.76
CA ASP A 203 -4.20 7.71 -12.40
C ASP A 203 -4.40 6.49 -11.50
N ARG A 204 -5.50 5.74 -11.70
CA ARG A 204 -5.70 4.43 -11.05
C ARG A 204 -4.57 3.47 -11.39
N ARG A 205 -4.16 3.41 -12.66
CA ARG A 205 -3.05 2.55 -13.11
C ARG A 205 -1.71 2.94 -12.50
N LYS A 206 -1.42 4.24 -12.35
CA LYS A 206 -0.18 4.72 -11.70
C LYS A 206 -0.06 4.21 -10.27
N ILE A 207 -1.13 4.24 -9.50
CA ILE A 207 -1.15 3.74 -8.11
C ILE A 207 -1.15 2.21 -8.07
N ALA A 208 -1.88 1.56 -8.98
CA ALA A 208 -1.93 0.10 -9.05
C ALA A 208 -0.58 -0.52 -9.42
N ALA A 209 0.27 0.15 -10.19
CA ALA A 209 1.55 -0.38 -10.64
C ALA A 209 2.52 -0.80 -9.50
N PRO A 210 2.90 0.06 -8.54
CA PRO A 210 3.74 -0.33 -7.41
C PRO A 210 3.05 -1.34 -6.49
N TYR A 211 1.74 -1.24 -6.30
CA TYR A 211 0.96 -2.18 -5.49
C TYR A 211 0.94 -3.59 -6.09
N ARG A 212 0.75 -3.68 -7.42
CA ARG A 212 0.85 -4.95 -8.14
C ARG A 212 2.24 -5.54 -8.00
N LEU A 213 3.29 -4.72 -8.13
CA LEU A 213 4.65 -5.21 -8.00
C LEU A 213 4.94 -5.75 -6.60
N SER A 214 4.44 -5.11 -5.54
CA SER A 214 4.57 -5.64 -4.18
C SER A 214 3.81 -6.95 -4.00
N ALA A 215 2.59 -7.08 -4.56
CA ALA A 215 1.83 -8.34 -4.55
C ALA A 215 2.58 -9.48 -5.27
N LEU A 216 3.18 -9.19 -6.43
CA LEU A 216 4.03 -10.15 -7.14
C LEU A 216 5.22 -10.59 -6.29
N ARG A 217 5.87 -9.67 -5.57
CA ARG A 217 7.01 -9.99 -4.70
C ARG A 217 6.58 -10.80 -3.47
N THR A 218 5.52 -10.39 -2.79
CA THR A 218 4.96 -11.13 -1.65
C THR A 218 4.68 -12.58 -2.03
N SER A 219 4.03 -12.78 -3.17
CA SER A 219 3.68 -14.10 -3.69
C SER A 219 4.74 -14.73 -4.61
N CYS A 220 5.98 -14.24 -4.71
CA CYS A 220 7.01 -14.78 -5.63
C CYS A 220 6.58 -14.96 -7.11
N ALA A 221 5.56 -14.25 -7.57
CA ALA A 221 4.95 -14.44 -8.87
C ALA A 221 5.78 -13.82 -10.01
N TYR A 222 5.67 -14.42 -11.20
CA TYR A 222 6.28 -13.90 -12.41
C TYR A 222 5.65 -12.57 -12.82
N ARG A 223 6.45 -11.70 -13.46
CA ARG A 223 6.02 -10.36 -13.93
C ARG A 223 4.83 -10.39 -14.90
N THR A 224 4.59 -11.53 -15.55
CA THR A 224 3.49 -11.78 -16.49
C THR A 224 2.17 -12.14 -15.81
N THR A 225 2.17 -12.42 -14.50
CA THR A 225 0.93 -12.70 -13.73
C THR A 225 0.03 -11.48 -13.74
N SER A 226 -1.27 -11.64 -13.97
CA SER A 226 -2.23 -10.52 -13.86
C SER A 226 -2.21 -9.90 -12.46
N ASP A 227 -2.63 -8.64 -12.38
CA ASP A 227 -2.87 -7.94 -11.11
C ASP A 227 -3.88 -8.66 -10.22
N GLU A 228 -4.98 -9.15 -10.81
CA GLU A 228 -6.01 -9.92 -10.10
C GLU A 228 -5.42 -11.17 -9.41
N ALA A 229 -4.76 -12.04 -10.19
CA ALA A 229 -4.18 -13.27 -9.66
C ALA A 229 -3.02 -12.99 -8.69
N ALA A 230 -2.25 -11.92 -8.90
CA ALA A 230 -1.19 -11.53 -7.97
C ALA A 230 -1.75 -11.13 -6.60
N CYS A 231 -2.83 -10.35 -6.59
CA CYS A 231 -3.53 -9.92 -5.38
C CYS A 231 -4.11 -11.12 -4.61
N VAL A 232 -4.82 -12.02 -5.29
CA VAL A 232 -5.41 -13.23 -4.68
C VAL A 232 -4.33 -14.12 -4.06
N LYS A 233 -3.28 -14.48 -4.82
CA LYS A 233 -2.17 -15.30 -4.29
C LYS A 233 -1.47 -14.64 -3.11
N ALA A 234 -1.29 -13.32 -3.15
CA ALA A 234 -0.69 -12.58 -2.06
C ALA A 234 -1.61 -12.40 -0.84
N GLY A 235 -2.92 -12.67 -0.97
CA GLY A 235 -3.92 -12.37 0.05
C GLY A 235 -4.12 -10.86 0.25
N MET A 236 -4.02 -10.09 -0.83
CA MET A 236 -4.04 -8.63 -0.82
C MET A 236 -5.28 -8.12 -1.55
N ILE A 237 -6.11 -7.33 -0.90
CA ILE A 237 -7.26 -6.67 -1.53
C ILE A 237 -6.74 -5.68 -2.59
N PRO A 238 -7.26 -5.66 -3.82
CA PRO A 238 -6.86 -4.71 -4.85
C PRO A 238 -6.86 -3.25 -4.34
N ILE A 239 -5.82 -2.48 -4.65
CA ILE A 239 -5.61 -1.14 -4.05
C ILE A 239 -6.78 -0.18 -4.29
N GLY A 240 -7.45 -0.24 -5.45
CA GLY A 240 -8.61 0.59 -5.73
C GLY A 240 -9.77 0.35 -4.76
N ILE A 241 -9.97 -0.90 -4.36
CA ILE A 241 -10.99 -1.28 -3.37
C ILE A 241 -10.57 -0.77 -1.98
N LEU A 242 -9.29 -0.85 -1.63
CA LEU A 242 -8.77 -0.31 -0.36
C LEU A 242 -8.87 1.22 -0.28
N VAL A 243 -8.68 1.94 -1.38
CA VAL A 243 -8.91 3.40 -1.43
C VAL A 243 -10.38 3.72 -1.16
N ASN A 244 -11.30 2.96 -1.76
CA ASN A 244 -12.73 3.09 -1.50
C ASN A 244 -13.13 2.67 -0.08
N GLU A 245 -12.46 1.66 0.50
CA GLU A 245 -12.61 1.29 1.91
C GLU A 245 -12.30 2.47 2.82
N GLY A 246 -11.16 3.13 2.60
CA GLY A 246 -10.78 4.32 3.36
C GLY A 246 -11.82 5.42 3.25
N ARG A 247 -12.35 5.69 2.04
CA ARG A 247 -13.41 6.69 1.83
C ARG A 247 -14.67 6.36 2.62
N ARG A 248 -15.10 5.10 2.65
CA ARG A 248 -16.31 4.65 3.35
C ARG A 248 -16.26 4.88 4.86
N LEU A 249 -15.08 4.87 5.47
CA LEU A 249 -14.93 5.15 6.91
C LEU A 249 -15.43 6.54 7.33
N TYR A 250 -15.44 7.49 6.38
CA TYR A 250 -15.83 8.89 6.57
C TYR A 250 -17.09 9.25 5.76
N ASP A 251 -17.81 8.26 5.26
CA ASP A 251 -19.07 8.46 4.56
C ASP A 251 -20.21 8.46 5.60
N PRO A 252 -21.09 9.48 5.64
CA PRO A 252 -22.19 9.56 6.61
C PRO A 252 -23.08 8.31 6.66
N LEU A 253 -23.20 7.57 5.55
CA LEU A 253 -23.94 6.31 5.50
C LEU A 253 -23.38 5.24 6.44
N TYR A 254 -22.09 5.32 6.79
CA TYR A 254 -21.43 4.45 7.75
C TYR A 254 -21.41 5.07 9.17
N GLU A 255 -21.76 6.35 9.34
CA GLU A 255 -21.60 7.08 10.61
C GLU A 255 -22.76 6.90 11.60
N ILE A 256 -23.95 6.53 11.15
CA ILE A 256 -25.16 6.57 12.00
C ILE A 256 -25.11 5.48 13.07
N GLY A 257 -24.77 5.87 14.30
CA GLY A 257 -24.87 5.04 15.51
C GLY A 257 -23.76 4.01 15.71
N GLU A 258 -22.73 3.99 14.86
CA GLU A 258 -21.67 2.97 14.91
C GLU A 258 -20.32 3.47 15.43
N SER A 259 -19.67 2.64 16.25
CA SER A 259 -18.28 2.88 16.67
C SER A 259 -17.34 2.89 15.46
N TYR A 260 -16.19 3.57 15.56
CA TYR A 260 -15.17 3.53 14.49
C TYR A 260 -14.70 2.10 14.16
N ALA A 261 -14.64 1.21 15.17
CA ALA A 261 -14.30 -0.19 14.98
C ALA A 261 -15.34 -0.92 14.13
N ASN A 262 -16.63 -0.69 14.39
CA ASN A 262 -17.73 -1.29 13.62
C ASN A 262 -17.75 -0.77 12.18
N ARG A 263 -17.61 0.55 11.98
CA ARG A 263 -17.44 1.16 10.65
C ARG A 263 -16.35 0.50 9.83
N ARG A 264 -15.20 0.27 10.46
CA ARG A 264 -14.06 -0.39 9.82
C ARG A 264 -14.35 -1.84 9.45
N GLN A 265 -15.06 -2.57 10.32
CA GLN A 265 -15.46 -3.95 10.04
C GLN A 265 -16.48 -4.04 8.90
N LEU A 266 -17.48 -3.15 8.88
CA LEU A 266 -18.47 -3.07 7.81
C LEU A 266 -17.79 -2.70 6.48
N ALA A 267 -16.97 -1.65 6.47
CA ALA A 267 -16.23 -1.25 5.29
C ALA A 267 -15.32 -2.38 4.77
N ARG A 268 -14.63 -3.10 5.66
CA ARG A 268 -13.85 -4.28 5.26
C ARG A 268 -14.71 -5.40 4.67
N SER A 269 -15.91 -5.60 5.20
CA SER A 269 -16.84 -6.62 4.71
C SER A 269 -17.30 -6.31 3.29
N ASP A 270 -17.73 -5.08 2.99
CA ASP A 270 -18.10 -4.77 1.59
C ASP A 270 -16.88 -4.74 0.66
N SER A 271 -15.67 -4.41 1.15
CA SER A 271 -14.45 -4.55 0.34
C SER A 271 -14.22 -5.99 -0.12
N ILE A 272 -14.47 -6.97 0.77
CA ILE A 272 -14.29 -8.38 0.46
C ILE A 272 -15.37 -8.83 -0.53
N LEU A 273 -16.61 -8.37 -0.39
CA LEU A 273 -17.69 -8.64 -1.35
C LEU A 273 -17.40 -8.04 -2.73
N GLU A 274 -16.96 -6.79 -2.77
CA GLU A 274 -16.55 -6.11 -4.00
C GLU A 274 -15.37 -6.85 -4.66
N TRP A 275 -14.40 -7.31 -3.86
CA TRP A 275 -13.27 -8.08 -4.36
C TRP A 275 -13.69 -9.44 -4.91
N GLN A 276 -14.55 -10.18 -4.21
CA GLN A 276 -15.07 -11.47 -4.68
C GLN A 276 -15.80 -11.30 -6.02
N LYS A 277 -16.72 -10.34 -6.12
CA LYS A 277 -17.42 -10.03 -7.38
C LYS A 277 -16.45 -9.69 -8.52
N ARG A 278 -15.49 -8.81 -8.26
CA ARG A 278 -14.44 -8.46 -9.24
C ARG A 278 -13.62 -9.68 -9.67
N TRP A 279 -13.37 -10.61 -8.75
CA TRP A 279 -12.62 -11.82 -9.02
C TRP A 279 -13.40 -12.79 -9.90
N ASP A 280 -14.70 -12.95 -9.62
CA ASP A 280 -15.61 -13.80 -10.40
C ASP A 280 -15.79 -13.27 -11.83
N ASP A 281 -15.99 -11.96 -11.98
CA ASP A 281 -16.24 -11.28 -13.26
C ASP A 281 -14.98 -11.15 -14.14
N SER A 282 -13.78 -11.32 -13.57
CA SER A 282 -12.53 -11.10 -14.28
C SER A 282 -12.23 -12.20 -15.31
N LEU A 283 -11.86 -11.78 -16.53
CA LEU A 283 -11.32 -12.65 -17.56
C LEU A 283 -9.83 -12.99 -17.35
N LYS A 284 -9.15 -12.33 -16.40
CA LYS A 284 -7.71 -12.50 -16.15
C LYS A 284 -7.49 -13.44 -14.97
N GLY A 285 -6.52 -14.33 -15.09
CA GLY A 285 -6.13 -15.22 -13.99
C GLY A 285 -7.10 -16.40 -13.78
N ARG A 286 -7.85 -16.81 -14.81
CA ARG A 286 -8.87 -17.86 -14.73
C ARG A 286 -8.38 -19.18 -14.14
N TRP A 287 -7.14 -19.58 -14.42
CA TRP A 287 -6.54 -20.74 -13.78
C TRP A 287 -6.42 -20.57 -12.25
N THR A 288 -5.94 -19.42 -11.79
CA THR A 288 -5.89 -19.09 -10.36
C THR A 288 -7.29 -19.02 -9.77
N HIS A 289 -8.30 -18.53 -10.50
CA HIS A 289 -9.70 -18.48 -10.03
C HIS A 289 -10.29 -19.88 -9.86
N ARG A 290 -10.04 -20.78 -10.82
CA ARG A 290 -10.50 -22.16 -10.75
C ARG A 290 -9.97 -22.89 -9.50
N ILE A 291 -8.75 -22.56 -9.07
CA ILE A 291 -8.16 -23.11 -7.84
C ILE A 291 -8.62 -22.34 -6.60
N ILE A 292 -8.56 -21.01 -6.63
CA ILE A 292 -8.90 -20.12 -5.51
C ILE A 292 -10.13 -19.31 -5.93
N SER A 293 -11.31 -19.91 -5.81
CA SER A 293 -12.56 -19.26 -6.20
C SER A 293 -13.08 -18.31 -5.13
N ASP A 294 -12.89 -18.64 -3.84
CA ASP A 294 -13.33 -17.84 -2.70
C ASP A 294 -12.16 -17.08 -2.05
N VAL A 295 -12.11 -15.76 -2.27
CA VAL A 295 -11.06 -14.90 -1.72
C VAL A 295 -11.15 -14.76 -0.20
N SER A 296 -12.37 -14.83 0.36
CA SER A 296 -12.61 -14.70 1.80
C SER A 296 -12.05 -15.91 2.56
N LYS A 297 -12.31 -17.14 2.08
CA LYS A 297 -11.70 -18.35 2.63
C LYS A 297 -10.17 -18.29 2.54
N TRP A 298 -9.66 -17.89 1.38
CA TRP A 298 -8.22 -17.85 1.13
C TRP A 298 -7.46 -16.90 2.07
N ILE A 299 -7.98 -15.70 2.32
CA ILE A 299 -7.32 -14.73 3.21
C ILE A 299 -7.50 -15.04 4.71
N LYS A 300 -8.53 -15.81 5.08
CA LYS A 300 -8.81 -16.21 6.48
C LYS A 300 -8.06 -17.47 6.90
N ARG A 301 -7.23 -18.04 6.02
CA ARG A 301 -6.43 -19.24 6.32
C ARG A 301 -5.61 -19.08 7.59
N ARG A 302 -5.54 -20.14 8.40
CA ARG A 302 -4.82 -20.16 9.69
C ARG A 302 -3.39 -20.66 9.58
N HIS A 303 -3.09 -21.34 8.48
CA HIS A 303 -1.80 -21.97 8.19
C HIS A 303 -1.45 -21.78 6.72
N GLY A 304 -0.21 -22.14 6.39
CA GLY A 304 0.24 -22.17 5.00
C GLY A 304 0.68 -20.80 4.45
N GLU A 305 1.77 -20.85 3.71
CA GLU A 305 2.32 -19.70 2.98
C GLU A 305 2.51 -20.06 1.52
N VAL A 306 2.24 -19.10 0.63
CA VAL A 306 2.43 -19.26 -0.81
C VAL A 306 3.92 -19.19 -1.14
N SER A 307 4.54 -20.35 -1.28
CA SER A 307 5.94 -20.50 -1.66
C SER A 307 6.15 -20.35 -3.17
N TYR A 308 7.41 -20.28 -3.62
CA TYR A 308 7.76 -20.14 -5.04
C TYR A 308 7.19 -21.26 -5.93
N HIS A 309 7.14 -22.50 -5.44
CA HIS A 309 6.58 -23.63 -6.20
C HIS A 309 5.05 -23.61 -6.20
N LEU A 310 4.42 -23.32 -5.05
CA LEU A 310 2.96 -23.10 -5.01
C LEU A 310 2.55 -21.95 -5.92
N THR A 311 3.34 -20.90 -6.00
CA THR A 311 3.07 -19.76 -6.88
C THR A 311 3.02 -20.15 -8.35
N GLN A 312 3.98 -20.97 -8.79
CA GLN A 312 4.04 -21.48 -10.15
C GLN A 312 2.79 -22.27 -10.48
N PHE A 313 2.45 -23.22 -9.61
CA PHE A 313 1.21 -23.99 -9.69
C PHE A 313 -0.02 -23.09 -9.76
N LEU A 314 -0.22 -22.21 -8.78
CA LEU A 314 -1.39 -21.33 -8.69
C LEU A 314 -1.52 -20.37 -9.87
N SER A 315 -0.45 -20.07 -10.62
CA SER A 315 -0.53 -19.23 -11.82
C SER A 315 -0.53 -19.99 -13.14
N GLY A 316 -0.22 -21.29 -13.14
CA GLY A 316 0.09 -22.00 -14.38
C GLY A 316 1.34 -21.45 -15.07
N HIS A 317 2.20 -20.75 -14.33
CA HIS A 317 3.43 -20.16 -14.83
C HIS A 317 4.63 -20.95 -14.34
N GLY A 318 5.76 -20.84 -15.04
CA GLY A 318 7.03 -21.41 -14.59
C GLY A 318 7.56 -22.48 -15.52
N GLY A 319 8.04 -23.59 -14.96
CA GLY A 319 8.72 -24.67 -15.70
C GLY A 319 7.84 -25.56 -16.57
N TYR A 320 6.56 -25.22 -16.77
CA TYR A 320 5.63 -25.94 -17.64
C TYR A 320 5.98 -25.68 -19.11
N ARG A 321 6.17 -26.72 -19.96
CA ARG A 321 6.56 -26.48 -21.37
C ARG A 321 5.55 -25.61 -22.13
N ALA A 322 4.24 -25.78 -21.91
CA ALA A 322 3.24 -24.93 -22.54
C ALA A 322 3.45 -23.44 -22.22
N TYR A 323 3.83 -23.13 -20.98
CA TYR A 323 4.18 -21.77 -20.56
C TYR A 323 5.51 -21.31 -21.18
N LEU A 324 6.55 -22.15 -21.16
CA LEU A 324 7.88 -21.82 -21.70
C LEU A 324 7.85 -21.58 -23.23
N TYR A 325 7.12 -22.43 -23.96
CA TYR A 325 6.91 -22.32 -25.42
C TYR A 325 6.27 -20.98 -25.80
N ARG A 326 5.25 -20.53 -25.05
CA ARG A 326 4.61 -19.22 -25.24
C ARG A 326 5.59 -18.04 -25.19
N PHE A 327 6.73 -18.19 -24.51
CA PHE A 327 7.78 -17.17 -24.43
C PHE A 327 9.04 -17.54 -25.25
N GLY A 328 8.95 -18.51 -26.16
CA GLY A 328 10.06 -18.94 -27.01
C GLY A 328 11.22 -19.58 -26.24
N ARG A 329 10.96 -20.20 -25.08
CA ARG A 329 11.99 -20.81 -24.21
C ARG A 329 12.03 -22.33 -24.26
N ASP A 330 11.10 -22.95 -24.97
CA ASP A 330 11.05 -24.38 -25.25
C ASP A 330 10.58 -24.54 -26.71
N ASP A 331 10.92 -25.65 -27.34
CA ASP A 331 10.66 -25.92 -28.76
C ASP A 331 9.25 -26.47 -29.02
N SER A 332 8.56 -26.94 -27.98
CA SER A 332 7.21 -27.50 -28.07
C SER A 332 6.41 -27.26 -26.80
N PRO A 333 5.08 -27.05 -26.89
CA PRO A 333 4.21 -26.92 -25.73
C PRO A 333 3.81 -28.27 -25.12
N TYR A 334 4.10 -29.39 -25.78
CA TYR A 334 3.53 -30.69 -25.46
C TYR A 334 4.34 -31.50 -24.44
N CYS A 335 3.62 -32.31 -23.67
CA CYS A 335 4.19 -33.26 -22.72
C CYS A 335 5.05 -34.31 -23.45
N PRO A 336 6.29 -34.58 -23.00
CA PRO A 336 7.15 -35.60 -23.61
C PRO A 336 6.61 -37.04 -23.56
N THR A 337 5.70 -37.33 -22.61
CA THR A 337 5.14 -38.67 -22.41
C THR A 337 3.69 -38.77 -22.89
N CYS A 338 2.92 -37.69 -22.80
CA CYS A 338 1.52 -37.68 -23.19
C CYS A 338 1.37 -36.99 -24.54
N VAL A 339 1.27 -37.80 -25.58
CA VAL A 339 1.26 -37.36 -26.98
C VAL A 339 0.17 -36.32 -27.21
N MET A 340 0.53 -35.18 -27.82
CA MET A 340 -0.36 -34.07 -28.17
C MET A 340 -1.10 -33.39 -27.00
N ILE A 341 -0.74 -33.69 -25.74
CA ILE A 341 -1.30 -32.99 -24.57
C ILE A 341 -0.37 -31.85 -24.17
N PRO A 342 -0.84 -30.58 -24.10
CA PRO A 342 -0.04 -29.48 -23.58
C PRO A 342 0.48 -29.79 -22.17
N GLU A 343 1.76 -29.56 -21.93
CA GLU A 343 2.33 -29.67 -20.58
C GLU A 343 2.09 -28.37 -19.81
N ASP A 344 0.84 -28.17 -19.39
CA ASP A 344 0.43 -27.09 -18.51
C ASP A 344 0.27 -27.57 -17.05
N ALA A 345 -0.11 -26.66 -16.15
CA ALA A 345 -0.28 -27.00 -14.74
C ALA A 345 -1.40 -28.00 -14.49
N GLU A 346 -2.49 -27.97 -15.28
CA GLU A 346 -3.60 -28.90 -15.11
C GLU A 346 -3.17 -30.32 -15.45
N HIS A 347 -2.60 -30.49 -16.64
CA HIS A 347 -2.10 -31.77 -17.08
C HIS A 347 -1.04 -32.31 -16.12
N VAL A 348 0.01 -31.53 -15.83
CA VAL A 348 1.13 -31.96 -15.00
C VAL A 348 0.68 -32.37 -13.60
N VAL A 349 -0.15 -31.55 -12.96
CA VAL A 349 -0.47 -31.72 -11.54
C VAL A 349 -1.59 -32.71 -11.30
N PHE A 350 -2.51 -32.92 -12.24
CA PHE A 350 -3.70 -33.74 -12.00
C PHE A 350 -3.81 -34.97 -12.91
N ASN A 351 -3.23 -34.95 -14.11
CA ASN A 351 -3.49 -35.96 -15.13
C ASN A 351 -2.25 -36.78 -15.54
N CYS A 352 -1.07 -36.18 -15.52
CA CYS A 352 0.11 -36.71 -16.18
C CYS A 352 0.64 -37.99 -15.47
N PRO A 353 0.77 -39.13 -16.16
CA PRO A 353 1.25 -40.38 -15.56
C PRO A 353 2.64 -40.27 -14.92
N ARG A 354 3.51 -39.38 -15.43
CA ARG A 354 4.86 -39.12 -14.90
C ARG A 354 4.88 -38.74 -13.41
N PHE A 355 3.80 -38.14 -12.92
CA PHE A 355 3.73 -37.63 -11.55
C PHE A 355 2.75 -38.42 -10.67
N VAL A 356 2.28 -39.59 -11.12
CA VAL A 356 1.27 -40.40 -10.41
C VAL A 356 1.70 -40.78 -9.00
N ALA A 357 2.95 -41.18 -8.80
CA ALA A 357 3.46 -41.56 -7.48
C ALA A 357 3.46 -40.37 -6.50
N HIS A 358 3.88 -39.19 -6.96
CA HIS A 358 3.87 -37.99 -6.13
C HIS A 358 2.45 -37.50 -5.82
N ARG A 359 1.54 -37.58 -6.80
CA ARG A 359 0.11 -37.26 -6.57
C ARG A 359 -0.52 -38.20 -5.57
N ALA A 360 -0.33 -39.51 -5.74
CA ALA A 360 -0.90 -40.52 -4.83
C ALA A 360 -0.42 -40.31 -3.38
N GLU A 361 0.86 -39.98 -3.19
CA GLU A 361 1.39 -39.61 -1.87
C GLU A 361 0.67 -38.39 -1.29
N ALA A 362 0.44 -37.34 -2.09
CA ALA A 362 -0.30 -36.16 -1.63
C ALA A 362 -1.77 -36.48 -1.33
N GLU A 363 -2.44 -37.25 -2.19
CA GLU A 363 -3.85 -37.66 -2.05
C GLU A 363 -4.10 -38.50 -0.79
N ILE A 364 -3.15 -39.35 -0.41
CA ILE A 364 -3.18 -40.08 0.87
C ILE A 364 -3.15 -39.10 2.05
N ASN A 365 -2.26 -38.11 2.02
CA ASN A 365 -2.11 -37.14 3.11
C ASN A 365 -3.24 -36.11 3.17
N THR A 366 -3.92 -35.85 2.04
CA THR A 366 -5.11 -34.99 1.98
C THR A 366 -6.42 -35.75 2.14
N GLU A 367 -6.36 -37.08 2.26
CA GLU A 367 -7.51 -37.99 2.36
C GLU A 367 -8.55 -37.81 1.24
N ALA A 368 -8.08 -37.40 0.07
CA ALA A 368 -8.95 -37.07 -1.06
C ALA A 368 -8.19 -37.06 -2.39
N ARG A 369 -8.90 -37.40 -3.47
CA ARG A 369 -8.43 -37.18 -4.83
C ARG A 369 -8.33 -35.69 -5.09
N LEU A 370 -7.19 -35.23 -5.61
CA LEU A 370 -6.96 -33.82 -5.90
C LEU A 370 -7.48 -33.46 -7.29
N THR A 371 -8.23 -32.37 -7.38
CA THR A 371 -8.70 -31.74 -8.63
C THR A 371 -8.40 -30.24 -8.59
N PRO A 372 -8.43 -29.55 -9.73
CA PRO A 372 -8.29 -28.09 -9.75
C PRO A 372 -9.28 -27.38 -8.81
N GLU A 373 -10.50 -27.89 -8.70
CA GLU A 373 -11.61 -27.28 -7.96
C GLU A 373 -11.52 -27.48 -6.43
N ASN A 374 -10.94 -28.60 -5.96
CA ASN A 374 -10.95 -28.94 -4.54
C ASN A 374 -9.59 -28.73 -3.84
N VAL A 375 -8.49 -28.63 -4.59
CA VAL A 375 -7.14 -28.65 -4.02
C VAL A 375 -6.92 -27.51 -3.01
N ALA A 376 -7.45 -26.32 -3.28
CA ALA A 376 -7.32 -25.21 -2.35
C ALA A 376 -8.13 -25.45 -1.07
N ASP A 377 -9.35 -25.98 -1.16
CA ASP A 377 -10.16 -26.29 0.03
C ASP A 377 -9.47 -27.35 0.91
N HIS A 378 -8.87 -28.39 0.31
CA HIS A 378 -8.06 -29.36 1.06
C HIS A 378 -6.82 -28.72 1.69
N MET A 379 -6.10 -27.86 0.97
CA MET A 379 -4.97 -27.11 1.54
C MET A 379 -5.42 -26.26 2.74
N LEU A 380 -6.60 -25.64 2.69
CA LEU A 380 -7.14 -24.81 3.76
C LEU A 380 -7.68 -25.62 4.95
N ALA A 381 -8.04 -26.88 4.76
CA ALA A 381 -8.61 -27.74 5.81
C ALA A 381 -7.62 -28.07 6.94
N SER A 382 -6.35 -28.32 6.61
CA SER A 382 -5.33 -28.66 7.62
C SER A 382 -3.91 -28.29 7.20
N GLU A 383 -3.02 -28.07 8.19
CA GLU A 383 -1.62 -27.79 7.92
C GLU A 383 -0.91 -29.00 7.26
N THR A 384 -1.32 -30.22 7.60
CA THR A 384 -0.81 -31.45 6.99
C THR A 384 -1.12 -31.50 5.49
N SER A 385 -2.37 -31.22 5.11
CA SER A 385 -2.80 -31.15 3.70
C SER A 385 -2.07 -30.06 2.94
N TRP A 386 -1.90 -28.88 3.54
CA TRP A 386 -1.10 -27.81 2.93
C TRP A 386 0.33 -28.26 2.64
N ARG A 387 1.00 -28.85 3.63
CA ARG A 387 2.39 -29.34 3.50
C ARG A 387 2.50 -30.45 2.45
N ALA A 388 1.51 -31.33 2.36
CA ALA A 388 1.47 -32.39 1.34
C ALA A 388 1.40 -31.81 -0.08
N VAL A 389 0.49 -30.87 -0.34
CA VAL A 389 0.39 -30.21 -1.64
C VAL A 389 1.64 -29.38 -1.95
N GLU A 390 2.22 -28.69 -0.96
CA GLU A 390 3.48 -27.97 -1.14
C GLU A 390 4.64 -28.92 -1.51
N LYS A 391 4.74 -30.08 -0.85
CA LYS A 391 5.73 -31.12 -1.16
C LYS A 391 5.55 -31.64 -2.58
N LEU A 392 4.31 -31.91 -3.00
CA LEU A 392 3.97 -32.29 -4.37
C LEU A 392 4.45 -31.25 -5.38
N MET A 393 4.09 -29.98 -5.20
CA MET A 393 4.49 -28.91 -6.12
C MET A 393 6.01 -28.74 -6.18
N LYS A 394 6.72 -28.92 -5.06
CA LYS A 394 8.18 -28.86 -5.03
C LYS A 394 8.80 -30.03 -5.81
N ALA A 395 8.29 -31.25 -5.63
CA ALA A 395 8.77 -32.44 -6.33
C ALA A 395 8.59 -32.32 -7.86
N ILE A 396 7.37 -31.97 -8.29
CA ILE A 396 7.03 -31.77 -9.70
C ILE A 396 7.96 -30.73 -10.35
N HIS A 397 8.05 -29.53 -9.78
CA HIS A 397 8.85 -28.46 -10.39
C HIS A 397 10.35 -28.77 -10.41
N ASN A 398 10.87 -29.50 -9.41
CA ASN A 398 12.26 -29.94 -9.42
C ASN A 398 12.55 -30.99 -10.51
N LEU A 399 11.58 -31.85 -10.83
CA LEU A 399 11.67 -32.77 -11.96
C LEU A 399 11.59 -32.02 -13.29
N LEU A 400 10.57 -31.17 -13.49
CA LEU A 400 10.43 -30.35 -14.69
C LEU A 400 11.69 -29.54 -14.98
N ARG A 401 12.27 -28.91 -13.96
CA ARG A 401 13.51 -28.13 -14.11
C ARG A 401 14.70 -28.99 -14.50
N ARG A 402 14.85 -30.19 -13.94
CA ARG A 402 15.92 -31.12 -14.34
C ARG A 402 15.78 -31.54 -15.80
N GLU A 403 14.57 -31.81 -16.24
CA GLU A 403 14.32 -32.17 -17.64
C GLU A 403 14.52 -30.98 -18.60
N GLU A 404 14.09 -29.77 -18.23
CA GLU A 404 14.34 -28.54 -19.00
C GLU A 404 15.85 -28.35 -19.22
N LEU A 405 16.66 -28.52 -18.16
CA LEU A 405 18.13 -28.40 -18.26
C LEU A 405 18.73 -29.46 -19.18
N ARG A 406 18.27 -30.72 -19.09
CA ARG A 406 18.72 -31.79 -20.00
C ARG A 406 18.43 -31.48 -21.46
N ARG A 407 17.22 -30.99 -21.76
CA ARG A 407 16.81 -30.61 -23.13
C ARG A 407 17.66 -29.47 -23.70
N LYS A 408 18.00 -28.47 -22.87
CA LYS A 408 18.86 -27.36 -23.29
C LYS A 408 20.28 -27.80 -23.65
N VAL A 409 20.84 -28.75 -22.91
CA VAL A 409 22.14 -29.35 -23.25
C VAL A 409 22.05 -30.05 -24.60
N THR A 410 21.06 -30.93 -24.80
CA THR A 410 20.90 -31.67 -26.06
C THR A 410 20.64 -30.78 -27.28
N ASN A 411 19.90 -29.68 -27.12
CA ASN A 411 19.63 -28.76 -28.23
C ASN A 411 20.86 -27.88 -28.56
N ASN A 412 21.68 -27.55 -27.57
CA ASN A 412 22.96 -26.86 -27.81
C ASN A 412 23.97 -27.75 -28.53
N ASP A 413 24.00 -29.05 -28.22
CA ASP A 413 24.90 -29.99 -28.92
C ASP A 413 24.47 -30.17 -30.38
N ARG A 414 23.15 -30.26 -30.66
CA ARG A 414 22.59 -30.36 -32.02
C ARG A 414 22.73 -29.11 -32.89
N SER A 415 22.94 -27.94 -32.29
CA SER A 415 23.15 -26.69 -33.03
C SER A 415 24.64 -26.38 -33.27
N ARG A 416 25.53 -27.16 -32.66
CA ARG A 416 26.98 -27.09 -32.84
C ARG A 416 27.53 -28.16 -33.77
N SER A 417 26.78 -29.25 -33.97
CA SER A 417 26.94 -30.23 -35.05
C SER A 417 26.29 -29.72 -36.33
#